data_AF-A0A7W7ISR0-F1
#
_entry.id   AF-A0A7W7ISR0-F1
#
_cell.length_a   1.000
_cell.length_b   1.000
_cell.length_c   1.000
_cell.angle_alpha   90.00
_cell.angle_beta   90.00
_cell.angle_gamma   90.00
#
_symmetry.space_group_name_H-M   'P 1'
#
loop_
_entity.id
_entity.type
_entity.pdbx_description
1 polymer ?
#
loop_
_entity_poly.entity_id
_entity_poly.type
_entity_poly.pdbx_seq_one_letter_code
_entity_poly.pdbx_strand_id
1 'polypeptide(L)' 'MNGPPVIVRGVSDVSAPHTLRLIADKVRRLSPSHRNPERFHEDKSEIERDLRRLARRVGNG' A
#
# COMPACT_ATOMS: atom_id res chain seq x y z
N MET A 1 22.58 -15.19 30.97
CA MET A 1 22.24 -14.05 30.09
C MET A 1 21.36 -14.58 28.96
N ASN A 2 20.05 -14.74 29.19
CA ASN A 2 19.08 -15.05 28.15
C ASN A 2 18.06 -13.92 28.16
N GLY A 3 18.05 -13.11 27.11
CA GLY A 3 17.05 -12.04 26.94
C GLY A 3 15.65 -12.62 26.82
N PRO A 4 14.60 -11.87 27.18
CA PRO A 4 13.23 -12.38 27.15
C PRO A 4 12.81 -12.70 25.70
N PRO A 5 11.93 -13.71 25.52
CA PRO A 5 11.41 -14.07 24.20
C PRO A 5 10.59 -12.90 23.64
N VAL A 6 10.94 -12.47 22.43
CA VAL A 6 10.17 -11.46 21.68
C VAL A 6 8.84 -12.09 21.28
N ILE A 7 7.75 -11.62 21.90
CA ILE A 7 6.39 -12.04 21.55
C ILE A 7 6.05 -11.43 20.18
N VAL A 8 6.07 -12.24 19.12
CA VAL A 8 5.60 -11.85 17.79
C VAL A 8 4.06 -11.85 17.81
N ARG A 9 3.46 -10.82 18.40
CA ARG A 9 2.00 -10.67 18.47
C ARG A 9 1.52 -9.90 17.24
N GLY A 10 0.84 -10.59 16.32
CA GLY A 10 -0.02 -9.97 15.32
C GLY A 10 0.60 -9.77 13.94
N VAL A 11 0.39 -10.74 13.05
CA VAL A 11 0.47 -10.51 11.60
C VAL A 11 -0.82 -9.79 11.19
N SER A 12 -0.99 -8.53 11.62
CA SER A 12 -2.31 -7.87 11.57
C SER A 12 -2.24 -6.35 11.49
N ASP A 13 -1.33 -5.78 10.72
CA ASP A 13 -1.63 -4.67 9.81
C ASP A 13 -0.37 -4.40 9.00
N VAL A 14 -0.50 -4.27 7.69
CA VAL A 14 0.62 -3.78 6.88
C VAL A 14 0.86 -2.35 7.33
N SER A 15 1.92 -2.12 8.10
CA SER A 15 2.25 -0.80 8.69
C SER A 15 2.07 0.31 7.65
N ALA A 16 1.42 1.41 8.01
CA ALA A 16 1.15 2.55 7.11
C ALA A 16 2.36 2.94 6.22
N PRO A 17 3.59 3.07 6.73
CA PRO A 17 4.78 3.32 5.91
C PRO A 17 5.09 2.21 4.88
N HIS A 18 4.86 0.93 5.20
CA HIS A 18 5.02 -0.15 4.23
C HIS A 18 3.97 -0.07 3.11
N THR A 19 2.71 0.19 3.47
CA THR A 19 1.63 0.36 2.50
C THR A 19 1.89 1.55 1.57
N LEU A 20 2.37 2.68 2.10
CA LEU A 20 2.80 3.83 1.29
C LEU A 20 3.90 3.48 0.30
N ARG A 21 4.89 2.70 0.73
CA ARG A 21 5.98 2.26 -0.14
C ARG A 21 5.49 1.40 -1.30
N LEU A 22 4.55 0.48 -1.04
CA LEU A 22 3.92 -0.33 -2.09
C LEU A 22 3.15 0.54 -3.09
N ILE A 23 2.39 1.52 -2.60
CA ILE A 23 1.65 2.46 -3.46
C ILE A 23 2.62 3.29 -4.31
N ALA A 24 3.72 3.79 -3.72
CA ALA A 24 4.74 4.54 -4.44
C ALA A 24 5.39 3.71 -5.57
N ASP A 25 5.64 2.42 -5.33
CA ASP A 25 6.14 1.51 -6.36
C ASP A 25 5.13 1.29 -7.49
N LYS A 26 3.83 1.19 -7.18
CA LYS A 26 2.76 1.13 -8.20
C LYS A 26 2.73 2.41 -9.03
N VAL A 27 2.79 3.58 -8.39
CA VAL A 27 2.84 4.89 -9.07
C VAL A 27 4.07 4.99 -9.98
N ARG A 28 5.24 4.54 -9.52
CA ARG A 28 6.47 4.55 -10.33
C ARG A 28 6.34 3.70 -11.60
N ARG A 29 5.58 2.61 -11.54
CA ARG A 29 5.33 1.70 -12.67
C ARG A 29 4.17 2.16 -13.55
N LEU A 30 3.36 3.11 -13.08
CA LEU A 30 2.24 3.65 -13.81
C LEU A 30 2.77 4.43 -15.02
N SER A 31 2.56 3.87 -16.21
CA SER A 31 3.01 4.47 -17.46
C SER A 31 1.85 4.45 -18.46
N PRO A 32 1.56 5.57 -19.14
CA PRO A 32 0.55 5.59 -20.18
C PRO A 32 0.97 4.67 -21.33
N SER A 33 0.15 3.66 -21.61
CA SER A 33 0.36 2.73 -22.72
C SER A 33 -0.61 3.05 -23.84
N HIS A 34 -0.11 3.46 -25.00
CA HIS A 34 -0.96 3.69 -26.19
C HIS A 34 -1.65 2.42 -26.68
N ARG A 35 -1.10 1.24 -26.37
CA ARG A 35 -1.70 -0.06 -26.74
C ARG A 35 -2.84 -0.47 -25.82
N ASN A 36 -2.86 0.04 -24.58
CA ASN A 36 -3.92 -0.29 -23.64
C ASN A 36 -4.14 0.89 -22.68
N PRO A 37 -4.93 1.90 -23.13
CA PRO A 37 -5.21 3.07 -22.31
C PRO A 37 -6.10 2.73 -21.11
N GLU A 38 -7.00 1.75 -21.24
CA GLU A 38 -7.91 1.34 -20.15
C GLU A 38 -7.13 0.83 -18.95
N ARG A 39 -6.09 0.03 -19.19
CA ARG A 39 -5.23 -0.50 -18.12
C ARG A 39 -4.55 0.59 -17.29
N PHE A 40 -4.19 1.73 -17.89
CA PHE A 40 -3.68 2.87 -17.13
C PHE A 40 -4.74 3.43 -16.17
N HIS A 41 -6.00 3.53 -16.62
CA HIS A 41 -7.11 3.98 -15.78
C HIS A 41 -7.47 2.98 -14.69
N GLU A 42 -7.39 1.68 -14.96
CA GLU A 42 -7.56 0.61 -13.97
C GLU A 42 -6.49 0.69 -12.88
N ASP A 43 -5.21 0.70 -13.27
CA ASP A 43 -4.07 0.78 -12.34
C ASP A 43 -4.13 2.07 -11.51
N LYS A 44 -4.50 3.20 -12.13
CA LYS A 44 -4.73 4.48 -11.44
C LYS A 44 -5.86 4.36 -10.41
N SER A 45 -6.99 3.77 -10.79
CA SER A 45 -8.15 3.62 -9.91
C SER A 45 -7.85 2.71 -8.72
N GLU A 46 -7.04 1.67 -8.93
CA GLU A 46 -6.54 0.82 -7.84
C GLU A 46 -5.68 1.60 -6.85
N ILE A 47 -4.71 2.39 -7.36
CA ILE A 47 -3.85 3.25 -6.53
C ILE A 47 -4.69 4.23 -5.69
N GLU A 48 -5.69 4.88 -6.30
CA GLU A 48 -6.59 5.80 -5.58
C GLU A 48 -7.38 5.08 -4.48
N ARG A 49 -7.89 3.88 -4.76
CA ARG A 49 -8.62 3.06 -3.79
C ARG A 49 -7.73 2.69 -2.60
N ASP A 50 -6.49 2.30 -2.85
CA ASP A 50 -5.54 1.91 -1.81
C ASP A 50 -5.17 3.12 -0.92
N LEU A 51 -4.97 4.30 -1.52
CA LEU A 51 -4.75 5.55 -0.80
C LEU A 51 -5.94 5.92 0.09
N ARG A 52 -7.17 5.84 -0.41
CA ARG A 52 -8.38 6.12 0.39
C ARG A 52 -8.53 5.16 1.55
N ARG A 53 -8.21 3.87 1.35
CA ARG A 53 -8.22 2.87 2.44
C ARG A 53 -7.19 3.19 3.49
N LEU A 54 -5.97 3.55 3.09
CA LEU A 54 -4.91 3.93 4.01
C LEU A 54 -5.29 5.19 4.79
N ALA A 55 -5.81 6.23 4.13
CA ALA A 55 -6.25 7.46 4.79
C ALA A 55 -7.33 7.19 5.85
N ARG A 56 -8.29 6.30 5.57
CA ARG A 56 -9.29 5.87 6.56
C ARG A 56 -8.68 5.12 7.73
N ARG A 57 -7.62 4.33 7.53
CA ARG A 57 -6.94 3.62 8.63
C ARG A 57 -6.15 4.58 9.51
N VAL A 58 -5.45 5.53 8.91
CA VAL A 58 -4.63 6.52 9.63
C VAL A 58 -5.50 7.57 10.33
N GLY A 59 -6.59 8.02 9.71
CA GLY A 59 -7.48 9.04 10.28
C GLY A 59 -8.48 8.53 11.32
N ASN A 60 -8.62 7.20 11.48
CA ASN A 60 -9.41 6.59 12.57
C ASN A 60 -8.52 6.07 13.72
N GLY A 61 -7.25 6.49 13.77
CA GLY A 61 -6.28 6.15 14.81
C GLY A 61 -6.02 7.29 15.78
#